data_AF-A0A354S6X6-F1
#
_entry.id   AF-A0A354S6X6-F1
#
_cell.length_a   1.000
_cell.length_b   1.000
_cell.length_c   1.000
_cell.angle_alpha   90.00
_cell.angle_beta   90.00
_cell.angle_gamma   90.00
#
_symmetry.space_group_name_H-M   'P 1'
#
loop_
_entity.id
_entity.type
_entity.pdbx_description
1 polymer ?
#
loop_
_entity_poly.entity_id
_entity_poly.type
_entity_poly.pdbx_seq_one_letter_code
_entity_poly.pdbx_strand_id
1 'polypeptide(L)'
;MKNIFITLGAAMAGMLLNGLLIAYSSYFVAPPAGADLTTEEGLLAAMPLMEPQHFLMPFLAHALGTFLSAVLVSRFATERTFSRAMLLGFLFLAGGISMVRMLPS
;
A
#
# COMPACT_ATOMS: atom_id res chain seq x y z
N MET A 1 -15.18 -18.28 -12.98
CA MET A 1 -14.61 -18.43 -11.62
C MET A 1 -13.09 -18.29 -11.57
N LYS A 2 -12.30 -19.01 -12.40
CA LYS A 2 -10.82 -18.93 -12.44
C LYS A 2 -10.26 -17.49 -12.35
N ASN A 3 -10.69 -16.59 -13.24
CA ASN A 3 -10.15 -15.23 -13.27
C ASN A 3 -10.51 -14.40 -12.02
N ILE A 4 -11.60 -14.74 -11.31
CA ILE A 4 -11.95 -14.10 -10.03
C ILE A 4 -10.93 -14.51 -8.97
N PHE A 5 -10.64 -15.80 -8.83
CA PHE A 5 -9.61 -16.28 -7.89
C PHE A 5 -8.23 -15.70 -8.18
N ILE A 6 -7.86 -15.59 -9.45
CA ILE A 6 -6.59 -14.96 -9.84
C ILE A 6 -6.58 -13.48 -9.44
N THR A 7 -7.69 -12.76 -9.65
CA THR A 7 -7.79 -11.34 -9.28
C THR A 7 -7.71 -11.16 -7.76
N LEU A 8 -8.42 -11.99 -6.98
CA LEU A 8 -8.37 -11.96 -5.51
C LEU A 8 -6.99 -12.36 -4.98
N GLY A 9 -6.37 -13.39 -5.54
CA GLY A 9 -5.01 -13.80 -5.17
C GLY A 9 -3.97 -12.73 -5.48
N ALA A 10 -4.09 -12.06 -6.63
CA ALA A 10 -3.23 -10.94 -6.97
C ALA A 10 -3.42 -9.75 -6.02
N ALA A 11 -4.66 -9.40 -5.68
CA ALA A 11 -4.97 -8.36 -4.69
C ALA A 11 -4.34 -8.68 -3.33
N MET A 12 -4.52 -9.92 -2.86
CA MET A 12 -4.00 -10.37 -1.57
C MET A 12 -2.47 -10.37 -1.54
N ALA A 13 -1.82 -10.79 -2.63
CA ALA A 13 -0.36 -10.69 -2.75
C ALA A 13 0.14 -9.24 -2.67
N GLY A 14 -0.53 -8.30 -3.36
CA GLY A 14 -0.20 -6.88 -3.25
C GLY A 14 -0.44 -6.31 -1.85
N MET A 15 -1.54 -6.71 -1.19
CA MET A 15 -1.86 -6.28 0.18
C MET A 15 -0.82 -6.79 1.18
N LEU A 16 -0.37 -8.04 1.03
CA LEU A 16 0.69 -8.61 1.84
C LEU A 16 2.00 -7.83 1.63
N LEU A 17 2.38 -7.55 0.39
CA LEU A 17 3.58 -6.74 0.12
C LEU A 17 3.47 -5.33 0.72
N ASN A 18 2.31 -4.68 0.60
CA ASN A 18 2.04 -3.39 1.22
C ASN A 18 2.23 -3.45 2.74
N GLY A 19 1.58 -4.40 3.41
CA GLY A 19 1.68 -4.58 4.86
C GLY A 19 3.11 -4.88 5.33
N LEU A 20 3.86 -5.70 4.58
CA LEU A 20 5.27 -5.97 4.88
C LEU A 20 6.13 -4.72 4.78
N LEU A 21 5.94 -3.90 3.72
CA LEU A 21 6.68 -2.65 3.56
C LEU A 21 6.40 -1.66 4.69
N ILE A 22 5.16 -1.59 5.17
CA ILE A 22 4.80 -0.77 6.33
C ILE A 22 5.40 -1.34 7.63
N ALA A 23 5.28 -2.65 7.88
CA ALA A 23 5.76 -3.29 9.10
C ALA A 23 7.28 -3.17 9.29
N TYR A 24 8.04 -3.17 8.19
CA TYR A 24 9.50 -3.02 8.21
C TYR A 24 9.97 -1.61 7.86
N SER A 25 9.07 -0.62 7.78
CA SER A 25 9.42 0.75 7.36
C SER A 25 10.48 1.41 8.26
N SER A 26 10.41 1.19 9.57
CA SER A 26 11.32 1.76 10.57
C SER A 26 12.78 1.30 10.43
N TYR A 27 13.01 0.18 9.75
CA TYR A 27 14.36 -0.29 9.42
C TYR A 27 15.05 0.57 8.35
N PHE A 28 14.26 1.20 7.47
CA PHE A 28 14.76 2.02 6.36
C PHE A 28 14.68 3.51 6.66
N VAL A 29 13.59 3.95 7.30
CA VAL A 29 13.36 5.34 7.69
C VAL A 29 12.96 5.35 9.15
N ALA A 30 13.86 5.84 10.00
CA ALA A 30 13.58 5.96 11.43
C ALA A 30 12.38 6.89 11.65
N PRO A 31 11.53 6.60 12.65
CA PRO A 31 10.47 7.52 13.04
C PRO A 31 11.03 8.84 13.57
N PRO A 32 10.23 9.93 13.57
CA PRO A 32 10.61 11.16 14.26
C PRO A 32 11.02 10.90 15.72
N ALA A 33 11.92 11.74 16.26
CA ALA A 33 12.45 11.53 17.60
C ALA A 33 11.34 11.50 18.66
N GLY A 34 11.28 10.40 19.43
CA GLY A 34 10.26 10.21 20.46
C GLY A 34 8.87 9.79 19.95
N ALA A 35 8.70 9.59 18.65
CA ALA A 35 7.44 9.11 18.07
C ALA A 35 7.35 7.57 18.10
N ASP A 36 6.19 7.06 18.49
CA ASP A 36 5.81 5.66 18.34
C ASP A 36 4.78 5.53 17.22
N LEU A 37 5.20 5.03 16.06
CA LEU A 37 4.31 4.88 14.89
C LEU A 37 3.52 3.56 14.91
N THR A 38 3.66 2.74 15.97
CA THR A 38 2.95 1.45 16.09
C THR A 38 1.57 1.58 16.74
N THR A 39 1.26 2.76 17.28
CA THR A 39 -0.05 3.12 17.86
C THR A 39 -0.73 4.19 17.01
N GLU A 40 -2.06 4.20 17.01
CA GLU A 40 -2.83 5.23 16.28
C GLU A 40 -2.59 6.62 16.88
N GLU A 41 -2.58 6.72 18.21
CA GLU A 41 -2.33 7.96 18.92
C GLU A 41 -0.92 8.50 18.66
N GLY A 42 0.09 7.63 18.69
CA GLY A 42 1.47 8.00 18.43
C GLY A 42 1.70 8.38 16.96
N LEU A 43 1.07 7.69 16.01
CA LEU A 43 1.09 8.06 14.61
C LEU A 43 0.50 9.46 14.39
N LEU A 44 -0.68 9.75 14.95
CA LEU A 44 -1.33 11.06 14.84
C LEU A 44 -0.49 12.17 15.47
N ALA A 45 0.09 11.94 16.65
CA ALA A 45 0.97 12.90 17.32
C ALA A 45 2.26 13.17 16.53
N ALA A 46 2.74 12.18 15.78
CA ALA A 46 3.95 12.29 14.98
C ALA A 46 3.73 13.00 13.64
N MET A 47 2.49 13.05 13.12
CA MET A 47 2.20 13.64 11.81
C MET A 47 2.78 15.06 11.60
N PRO A 48 2.67 16.02 12.54
CA PRO A 48 3.25 17.36 12.37
C PRO A 48 4.78 17.37 12.33
N LEU A 49 5.43 16.27 12.75
CA LEU A 49 6.89 16.09 12.76
C LEU A 49 7.37 15.31 11.51
N MET A 50 6.46 14.84 10.66
CA MET A 50 6.81 14.03 9.51
C MET A 50 7.38 14.88 8.38
N GLU A 51 8.64 14.63 8.06
CA GLU A 51 9.29 15.09 6.83
C GLU A 51 8.98 14.18 5.61
N PRO A 52 9.17 14.66 4.36
CA PRO A 52 8.90 13.89 3.15
C PRO A 52 9.49 12.47 3.11
N GLN A 53 10.65 12.24 3.73
CA GLN A 53 11.28 10.93 3.81
C GLN A 53 10.41 9.88 4.53
N HIS A 54 9.64 10.27 5.53
CA HIS A 54 8.78 9.35 6.29
C HIS A 54 7.59 8.84 5.46
N PHE A 55 7.23 9.55 4.38
CA PHE A 55 6.19 9.14 3.44
C PHE A 55 6.71 8.25 2.31
N LEU A 56 8.02 8.04 2.19
CA LEU A 56 8.63 7.18 1.17
C LEU A 56 8.13 5.74 1.28
N MET A 57 8.15 5.17 2.49
CA MET A 57 7.73 3.78 2.70
C MET A 57 6.23 3.58 2.45
N PRO A 58 5.31 4.43 2.96
CA PRO A 58 3.90 4.40 2.58
C PRO A 58 3.67 4.52 1.07
N PHE A 59 4.37 5.44 0.39
CA PHE A 59 4.28 5.58 -1.05
C PHE A 59 4.68 4.29 -1.78
N LEU A 60 5.83 3.71 -1.41
CA LEU A 60 6.32 2.46 -1.98
C LEU A 60 5.39 1.28 -1.66
N ALA A 61 4.80 1.23 -0.47
CA ALA A 61 3.83 0.21 -0.09
C ALA A 61 2.62 0.20 -1.05
N HIS A 62 2.07 1.37 -1.39
CA HIS A 62 0.98 1.47 -2.36
C HIS A 62 1.44 1.20 -3.79
N ALA A 63 2.57 1.79 -4.22
CA ALA A 63 3.07 1.67 -5.58
C ALA A 63 3.49 0.23 -5.93
N LEU A 64 4.28 -0.43 -5.08
CA LEU A 64 4.76 -1.79 -5.29
C LEU A 64 3.64 -2.82 -5.09
N GLY A 65 2.73 -2.59 -4.14
CA GLY A 65 1.52 -3.42 -3.99
C GLY A 65 0.62 -3.38 -5.23
N THR A 66 0.46 -2.19 -5.82
CA THR A 66 -0.24 -2.00 -7.11
C THR A 66 0.47 -2.73 -8.23
N PHE A 67 1.79 -2.51 -8.37
CA PHE A 67 2.59 -3.11 -9.42
C PHE A 67 2.54 -4.63 -9.38
N LEU A 68 2.76 -5.24 -8.20
CA LEU A 68 2.68 -6.68 -8.02
C LEU A 68 1.29 -7.22 -8.38
N SER A 69 0.23 -6.59 -7.88
CA SER A 69 -1.16 -6.96 -8.17
C SER A 69 -1.46 -6.91 -9.67
N ALA A 70 -1.07 -5.82 -10.33
CA ALA A 70 -1.29 -5.60 -11.76
C ALA A 70 -0.51 -6.60 -12.62
N VAL A 71 0.75 -6.88 -12.28
CA VAL A 71 1.58 -7.87 -12.98
C VAL A 71 1.00 -9.28 -12.82
N LEU A 72 0.67 -9.69 -11.60
CA LEU A 72 0.11 -11.02 -11.35
C LEU A 72 -1.21 -11.23 -12.10
N VAL A 73 -2.15 -10.28 -12.00
CA VAL A 73 -3.45 -10.44 -12.68
C VAL A 73 -3.30 -10.40 -14.20
N SER A 74 -2.41 -9.55 -14.74
CA SER A 74 -2.16 -9.46 -16.17
C SER A 74 -1.49 -10.71 -16.73
N ARG A 75 -0.64 -11.37 -15.92
CA ARG A 75 0.09 -12.57 -16.33
C ARG A 75 -0.76 -13.83 -16.31
N PHE A 76 -1.66 -13.96 -15.33
CA PHE A 76 -2.37 -15.22 -15.08
C PHE A 76 -3.83 -15.22 -15.52
N ALA A 77 -4.53 -14.08 -15.52
CA ALA A 77 -5.92 -14.03 -15.95
C ALA A 77 -6.01 -14.25 -17.47
N THR A 78 -7.02 -14.99 -17.91
CA THR A 78 -7.18 -15.32 -19.34
C THR A 78 -8.05 -14.32 -20.10
N GLU A 79 -8.79 -13.46 -19.39
CA GLU A 79 -9.74 -12.52 -19.98
C GLU A 79 -9.79 -11.21 -19.21
N ARG A 80 -10.03 -10.12 -19.94
CA ARG A 80 -10.18 -8.76 -19.39
C ARG A 80 -8.97 -8.36 -18.52
N THR A 81 -7.77 -8.80 -18.89
CA THR A 81 -6.53 -8.58 -18.13
C THR A 81 -6.31 -7.10 -17.81
N PHE A 82 -6.44 -6.23 -18.81
CA PHE A 82 -6.33 -4.78 -18.63
C PHE A 82 -7.36 -4.24 -17.64
N SER A 83 -8.65 -4.56 -17.81
CA SER A 83 -9.71 -4.10 -16.89
C SER A 83 -9.49 -4.59 -15.46
N ARG A 84 -8.97 -5.81 -15.28
CA ARG A 84 -8.65 -6.35 -13.95
C ARG A 84 -7.43 -5.69 -13.33
N ALA A 85 -6.39 -5.43 -14.12
CA ALA A 85 -5.23 -4.67 -13.65
C ALA A 85 -5.62 -3.24 -13.24
N MET A 86 -6.47 -2.58 -14.03
CA MET A 86 -7.01 -1.26 -13.70
C MET A 86 -7.87 -1.27 -12.44
N LEU A 87 -8.70 -2.31 -12.24
CA LEU A 87 -9.46 -2.49 -10.99
C LEU A 87 -8.53 -2.53 -9.78
N LEU A 88 -7.47 -3.36 -9.83
CA LEU A 88 -6.52 -3.46 -8.74
C LEU A 88 -5.76 -2.14 -8.53
N GLY A 89 -5.32 -1.48 -9.60
CA GLY A 89 -4.69 -0.16 -9.50
C GLY A 89 -5.60 0.89 -8.85
N PHE A 90 -6.89 0.91 -9.22
CA PHE A 90 -7.85 1.81 -8.60
C PHE A 90 -8.05 1.52 -7.11
N LEU A 91 -8.12 0.24 -6.70
CA LEU A 91 -8.28 -0.13 -5.29
C LEU A 91 -7.10 0.34 -4.43
N PHE A 92 -5.86 0.15 -4.89
CA PHE A 92 -4.68 0.61 -4.17
C PHE A 92 -4.57 2.14 -4.14
N LEU A 93 -4.92 2.81 -5.24
CA LEU A 93 -5.00 4.27 -5.29
C LEU A 93 -6.04 4.82 -4.31
N ALA A 94 -7.24 4.23 -4.29
CA ALA A 94 -8.30 4.60 -3.36
C ALA A 94 -7.87 4.42 -1.90
N GLY A 95 -7.17 3.32 -1.59
CA GLY A 95 -6.56 3.11 -0.28
C GLY A 95 -5.53 4.20 0.09
N GLY A 96 -4.65 4.56 -0.85
CA GLY A 96 -3.65 5.61 -0.64
C GLY A 96 -4.28 6.99 -0.41
N ILE A 97 -5.28 7.35 -1.22
CA ILE A 97 -6.07 8.59 -1.04
C ILE A 97 -6.78 8.58 0.31
N SER A 98 -7.36 7.44 0.72
CA SER A 98 -8.01 7.29 2.02
C SER A 98 -7.04 7.58 3.16
N MET A 99 -5.82 7.04 3.12
CA MET A 99 -4.81 7.26 4.16
C MET A 99 -4.43 8.73 4.30
N VAL A 100 -4.22 9.44 3.18
CA VAL A 100 -3.93 10.88 3.18
C VAL A 100 -5.08 11.72 3.74
N ARG A 101 -6.34 11.25 3.59
CA ARG A 101 -7.51 11.94 4.16
C ARG A 101 -7.71 11.65 5.64
N MET A 102 -7.31 10.47 6.11
CA MET A 102 -7.48 10.05 7.50
C MET A 102 -6.39 10.62 8.42
N LEU A 103 -5.17 10.75 7.91
CA LEU A 103 -4.04 11.27 8.67
C LEU A 103 -3.85 12.77 8.38
N PRO A 104 -3.83 13.65 9.40
CA PRO A 104 -3.58 15.08 9.20
C PRO A 104 -2.15 15.26 8.67
N SER A 105 -1.97 15.76 7.46
CA SER A 105 -0.66 15.95 6.80
C SER A 105 -0.19 17.39 6.80
#